data_AF-A0A2E4S5U1-F1
#
_entry.id   AF-A0A2E4S5U1-F1
#
_cell.length_a   1.000
_cell.length_b   1.000
_cell.length_c   1.000
_cell.angle_alpha   90.00
_cell.angle_beta   90.00
_cell.angle_gamma   90.00
#
_symmetry.space_group_name_H-M   'P 1'
#
loop_
_entity.id
_entity.type
_entity.pdbx_description
1 polymer ?
#
loop_
_entity_poly.entity_id
_entity_poly.type
_entity_poly.pdbx_seq_one_letter_code
_entity_poly.pdbx_strand_id
1 'polypeptide(L)'
;MSRPFLARLPVIAIAGIAMLAAGACFGLTAPAIDGTLLDLIWTGPAAEARLAEMDQASRTAHFWTTLIIDTAYPLAYGAFLAGLAARFAPARFARLAMVPAALVVLLDLVENTAQMMALKGAGDVLWLKTFVTPAKFGMFAAAALLAGILGLLALARFALRNR
;
A
#
# COMPACT_ATOMS: atom_id res chain seq x y z
N MET A 1 -26.79 -4.22 -10.24
CA MET A 1 -25.55 -4.80 -9.68
C MET A 1 -25.52 -4.53 -8.18
N SER A 2 -25.29 -5.57 -7.38
CA SER A 2 -25.07 -5.43 -5.94
C SER A 2 -23.73 -4.72 -5.66
N ARG A 3 -23.66 -3.96 -4.57
CA ARG A 3 -22.40 -3.33 -4.14
C ARG A 3 -21.39 -4.40 -3.70
N PRO A 4 -20.09 -4.22 -3.99
CA PRO A 4 -19.06 -5.17 -3.57
C PRO A 4 -18.92 -5.20 -2.03
N PHE A 5 -18.42 -6.32 -1.50
CA PHE A 5 -18.21 -6.52 -0.06
C PHE A 5 -17.37 -5.40 0.58
N LEU A 6 -16.29 -4.97 -0.08
CA LEU A 6 -15.42 -3.89 0.41
C LEU A 6 -16.12 -2.53 0.56
N ALA A 7 -17.27 -2.31 -0.09
CA ALA A 7 -18.03 -1.06 0.04
C ALA A 7 -18.88 -0.98 1.33
N ARG A 8 -18.90 -2.04 2.14
CA ARG A 8 -19.61 -2.09 3.42
C ARG A 8 -18.84 -1.28 4.46
N LEU A 9 -19.54 -0.40 5.18
CA LEU A 9 -18.92 0.50 6.16
C LEU A 9 -18.08 -0.23 7.23
N PRO A 10 -18.54 -1.34 7.83
CA PRO A 10 -17.70 -2.08 8.79
C PRO A 10 -16.39 -2.57 8.19
N VAL A 11 -16.40 -3.00 6.92
CA VAL A 11 -15.20 -3.49 6.22
C VAL A 11 -14.23 -2.35 5.97
N ILE A 12 -14.71 -1.19 5.54
CA ILE A 12 -13.90 0.02 5.36
C ILE A 12 -13.29 0.46 6.69
N ALA A 13 -14.07 0.48 7.77
CA ALA A 13 -13.59 0.89 9.09
C ALA A 13 -12.49 -0.06 9.60
N ILE A 14 -12.72 -1.38 9.52
CA ILE A 14 -11.72 -2.39 9.91
C ILE A 14 -10.45 -2.25 9.05
N ALA A 15 -10.58 -2.09 7.73
CA ALA A 15 -9.43 -1.91 6.84
C ALA A 15 -8.65 -0.62 7.18
N GLY A 16 -9.35 0.47 7.49
CA GLY A 16 -8.72 1.73 7.92
C GLY A 16 -7.99 1.60 9.26
N ILE A 17 -8.59 0.91 10.24
CA ILE A 17 -7.93 0.62 11.53
C ILE A 17 -6.70 -0.28 11.31
N ALA A 18 -6.84 -1.34 10.51
CA ALA A 18 -5.74 -2.24 10.18
C ALA A 18 -4.60 -1.51 9.48
N MET A 19 -4.92 -0.58 8.57
CA MET A 19 -3.93 0.28 7.90
C MET A 19 -3.18 1.13 8.92
N LEU A 20 -3.87 1.82 9.82
CA LEU A 20 -3.23 2.64 10.85
C LEU A 20 -2.37 1.80 11.80
N ALA A 21 -2.85 0.62 12.21
CA ALA A 21 -2.13 -0.29 13.08
C ALA A 21 -0.85 -0.82 12.41
N ALA A 22 -0.94 -1.31 11.16
CA ALA A 22 0.22 -1.78 10.40
C ALA A 22 1.21 -0.64 10.14
N GLY A 23 0.73 0.57 9.83
CA GLY A 23 1.56 1.76 9.70
C GLY A 23 2.34 2.08 10.98
N ALA A 24 1.70 1.97 12.14
CA ALA A 24 2.35 2.19 13.43
C ALA A 24 3.44 1.14 13.74
N CYS A 25 3.28 -0.11 13.27
CA CYS A 25 4.26 -1.16 13.47
C CYS A 25 5.62 -0.86 12.83
N PHE A 26 5.69 -0.06 11.75
CA PHE A 26 6.97 0.36 11.17
C PHE A 26 7.82 1.16 12.16
N GLY A 27 7.20 2.03 12.96
CA GLY A 27 7.91 2.79 13.99
C GLY A 27 8.52 1.91 15.08
N LEU A 28 7.94 0.73 15.32
CA LEU A 28 8.44 -0.24 16.29
C LEU A 28 9.63 -1.05 15.76
N THR A 29 9.67 -1.31 14.44
CA THR A 29 10.75 -2.08 13.83
C THR A 29 11.91 -1.23 13.29
N ALA A 30 11.69 0.06 13.04
CA ALA A 30 12.68 0.97 12.47
C ALA A 30 14.03 0.98 13.22
N PRO A 31 14.09 0.98 14.57
CA PRO A 31 15.37 0.95 15.28
C PRO A 31 16.20 -0.32 14.99
N ALA A 32 15.55 -1.45 14.72
CA ALA A 32 16.24 -2.72 14.46
C ALA A 32 16.76 -2.85 13.02
N ILE A 33 16.32 -1.98 12.11
CA ILE A 33 16.74 -1.97 10.70
C ILE A 33 17.91 -0.98 10.48
N ASP A 34 18.07 -0.05 11.42
CA ASP A 34 19.17 0.93 11.48
C ASP A 34 19.37 1.69 10.16
N GLY A 35 18.44 2.63 9.90
CA GLY A 35 18.46 3.49 8.72
C GLY A 35 17.18 3.40 7.89
N THR A 36 17.26 3.86 6.64
CA THR A 36 16.11 3.90 5.73
C THR A 36 15.70 2.49 5.30
N LEU A 37 14.40 2.21 5.33
CA LEU A 37 13.80 1.00 4.78
C LEU A 37 13.95 0.98 3.24
N LEU A 38 14.10 -0.21 2.65
CA LEU A 38 14.23 -0.35 1.20
C LEU A 38 12.97 0.11 0.45
N ASP A 39 11.77 0.02 1.05
CA ASP A 39 10.49 0.46 0.47
C ASP A 39 10.41 1.98 0.26
N LEU A 40 11.15 2.76 1.05
CA LEU A 40 11.26 4.21 0.93
C LEU A 40 12.32 4.65 -0.11
N ILE A 41 13.08 3.70 -0.66
CA ILE A 41 14.08 3.98 -1.68
C ILE A 41 13.49 3.81 -3.07
N TRP A 42 13.67 4.83 -3.91
CA TRP A 42 12.96 4.96 -5.18
C TRP A 42 13.52 4.11 -6.33
N THR A 43 14.83 3.84 -6.33
CA THR A 43 15.51 3.19 -7.47
C THR A 43 16.20 1.91 -7.03
N GLY A 44 16.36 0.97 -7.96
CA GLY A 44 17.10 -0.27 -7.72
C GLY A 44 18.55 -0.03 -7.28
N PRO A 45 19.34 0.77 -8.02
CA PRO A 45 20.74 1.03 -7.64
C PRO A 45 20.89 1.65 -6.25
N ALA A 46 19.99 2.55 -5.83
CA ALA A 46 20.02 3.11 -4.49
C ALA A 46 19.63 2.07 -3.42
N ALA A 47 18.72 1.15 -3.74
CA ALA A 47 18.32 0.08 -2.84
C ALA A 47 19.44 -0.96 -2.67
N GLU A 48 20.17 -1.28 -3.74
CA GLU A 48 21.36 -2.14 -3.73
C GLU A 48 22.47 -1.52 -2.85
N ALA A 49 22.74 -0.22 -3.03
CA ALA A 49 23.70 0.50 -2.19
C ALA A 49 23.30 0.45 -0.70
N ARG A 50 22.03 0.71 -0.41
CA ARG A 50 21.51 0.61 0.98
C ARG A 50 21.62 -0.81 1.54
N LEU A 51 21.32 -1.84 0.74
CA LEU A 51 21.43 -3.23 1.18
C LEU A 51 22.90 -3.58 1.52
N ALA A 52 23.86 -3.04 0.78
CA ALA A 52 25.29 -3.24 1.03
C ALA A 52 25.76 -2.63 2.37
N GLU A 53 25.09 -1.59 2.86
CA GLU A 53 25.37 -0.97 4.17
C GLU A 53 24.80 -1.76 5.35
N MET A 54 23.80 -2.62 5.12
CA MET A 54 23.14 -3.37 6.20
C MET A 54 23.99 -4.54 6.67
N ASP A 55 24.18 -4.64 7.98
CA ASP A 55 24.72 -5.84 8.61
C ASP A 55 23.68 -7.00 8.63
N GLN A 56 24.08 -8.15 9.14
CA GLN A 56 23.22 -9.34 9.17
C GLN A 56 21.98 -9.17 10.08
N ALA A 57 22.11 -8.42 11.18
CA ALA A 57 21.01 -8.18 12.11
C ALA A 57 19.96 -7.28 11.47
N SER A 58 20.38 -6.15 10.89
CA SER A 58 19.53 -5.22 10.14
C SER A 58 18.84 -5.90 8.97
N ARG A 59 19.55 -6.73 8.18
CA ARG A 59 18.94 -7.50 7.09
C ARG A 59 17.86 -8.46 7.59
N THR A 60 18.09 -9.11 8.72
CA THR A 60 17.13 -10.06 9.29
C THR A 60 15.90 -9.34 9.83
N ALA A 61 16.08 -8.24 10.56
CA ALA A 61 14.99 -7.40 11.02
C ALA A 61 14.18 -6.88 9.84
N HIS A 62 14.86 -6.35 8.82
CA HIS A 62 14.20 -5.80 7.64
C HIS A 62 13.42 -6.86 6.86
N PHE A 63 13.98 -8.06 6.71
CA PHE A 63 13.26 -9.19 6.08
C PHE A 63 11.94 -9.49 6.79
N TRP A 64 11.93 -9.55 8.12
CA TRP A 64 10.70 -9.83 8.88
C TRP A 64 9.71 -8.67 8.83
N THR A 65 10.20 -7.43 8.87
CA THR A 65 9.38 -6.24 8.62
C THR A 65 8.72 -6.31 7.25
N THR A 66 9.47 -6.65 6.20
CA THR A 66 8.91 -6.74 4.85
C THR A 66 7.95 -7.91 4.69
N LEU A 67 8.30 -9.07 5.23
CA LEU A 67 7.43 -10.24 5.15
C LEU A 67 6.09 -10.01 5.86
N ILE A 68 6.09 -9.40 7.04
CA ILE A 68 4.88 -9.27 7.87
C ILE A 68 4.19 -7.93 7.63
N ILE A 69 4.91 -6.83 7.86
CA ILE A 69 4.34 -5.48 7.86
C ILE A 69 4.17 -4.98 6.43
N ASP A 70 5.20 -5.06 5.57
CA ASP A 70 5.06 -4.61 4.16
C ASP A 70 4.06 -5.47 3.39
N THR A 71 3.84 -6.73 3.75
CA THR A 71 2.77 -7.54 3.14
C THR A 71 1.38 -7.13 3.63
N ALA A 72 1.21 -6.88 4.93
CA ALA A 72 -0.10 -6.57 5.52
C ALA A 72 -0.57 -5.15 5.19
N TYR A 73 0.35 -4.18 5.17
CA TYR A 73 0.04 -2.77 4.97
C TYR A 73 -0.69 -2.47 3.65
N PRO A 74 -0.23 -2.93 2.47
CA PRO A 74 -0.93 -2.75 1.20
C PRO A 74 -2.27 -3.44 1.13
N LEU A 75 -2.42 -4.61 1.74
CA LEU A 75 -3.72 -5.26 1.83
C LEU A 75 -4.71 -4.38 2.62
N ALA A 76 -4.25 -3.75 3.71
CA ALA A 76 -5.08 -2.90 4.53
C ALA A 76 -5.42 -1.55 3.85
N TYR A 77 -4.41 -0.78 3.40
CA TYR A 77 -4.68 0.51 2.75
C TYR A 77 -5.40 0.29 1.42
N GLY A 78 -5.08 -0.78 0.68
CA GLY A 78 -5.72 -1.12 -0.59
C GLY A 78 -7.19 -1.46 -0.41
N ALA A 79 -7.53 -2.27 0.59
CA ALA A 79 -8.93 -2.56 0.94
C ALA A 79 -9.68 -1.30 1.39
N PHE A 80 -9.04 -0.42 2.15
CA PHE A 80 -9.61 0.85 2.59
C PHE A 80 -9.93 1.78 1.41
N LEU A 81 -8.95 2.06 0.55
CA LEU A 81 -9.12 2.94 -0.62
C LEU A 81 -10.10 2.35 -1.63
N ALA A 82 -10.00 1.06 -1.94
CA ALA A 82 -10.94 0.36 -2.81
C ALA A 82 -12.36 0.40 -2.25
N GLY A 83 -12.52 0.19 -0.94
CA GLY A 83 -13.80 0.21 -0.26
C GLY A 83 -14.46 1.59 -0.28
N LEU A 84 -13.70 2.65 -0.02
CA LEU A 84 -14.17 4.04 -0.14
C LEU A 84 -14.59 4.36 -1.59
N ALA A 85 -13.73 4.08 -2.56
CA ALA A 85 -14.02 4.33 -3.97
C ALA A 85 -15.30 3.58 -4.42
N ALA A 86 -15.41 2.29 -4.09
CA ALA A 86 -16.59 1.49 -4.42
C ALA A 86 -17.87 1.93 -3.70
N ARG A 87 -17.76 2.46 -2.48
CA ARG A 87 -18.90 2.94 -1.69
C ARG A 87 -19.49 4.23 -2.25
N PHE A 88 -18.66 5.11 -2.78
CA PHE A 88 -19.11 6.42 -3.26
C PHE A 88 -19.27 6.51 -4.78
N ALA A 89 -18.70 5.57 -5.54
CA ALA A 89 -18.95 5.44 -6.97
C ALA A 89 -20.41 5.06 -7.28
N PRO A 90 -20.93 5.44 -8.47
CA PRO A 90 -22.18 4.87 -8.99
C PRO A 90 -22.10 3.34 -9.02
N ALA A 91 -23.20 2.65 -8.67
CA ALA A 91 -23.19 1.20 -8.46
C ALA A 91 -22.66 0.39 -9.66
N ARG A 92 -22.91 0.84 -10.89
CA ARG A 92 -22.40 0.22 -12.12
C ARG A 92 -20.87 0.31 -12.29
N PHE A 93 -20.24 1.31 -11.66
CA PHE A 93 -18.80 1.56 -11.74
C PHE A 93 -18.05 1.18 -10.45
N ALA A 94 -18.74 0.68 -9.43
CA ALA A 94 -18.14 0.41 -8.12
C ALA A 94 -16.92 -0.52 -8.19
N ARG A 95 -16.97 -1.57 -9.04
CA ARG A 95 -15.83 -2.49 -9.22
C ARG A 95 -14.70 -1.86 -10.02
N LEU A 96 -15.02 -1.06 -11.04
CA LEU A 96 -14.01 -0.35 -11.83
C LEU A 96 -13.26 0.67 -10.97
N ALA A 97 -13.96 1.35 -10.06
CA ALA A 97 -13.37 2.31 -9.14
C ALA A 97 -12.35 1.69 -8.15
N MET A 98 -12.36 0.35 -7.99
CA MET A 98 -11.41 -0.37 -7.14
C MET A 98 -10.08 -0.68 -7.83
N VAL A 99 -10.03 -0.59 -9.17
CA VAL A 99 -8.88 -1.05 -9.97
C VAL A 99 -7.58 -0.37 -9.57
N PRO A 100 -7.51 0.98 -9.42
CA PRO A 100 -6.26 1.63 -9.02
C PRO A 100 -5.71 1.07 -7.71
N ALA A 101 -6.55 0.95 -6.68
CA ALA A 101 -6.15 0.42 -5.37
C ALA A 101 -5.67 -1.04 -5.47
N ALA A 102 -6.36 -1.89 -6.24
CA ALA A 102 -5.93 -3.27 -6.47
C ALA A 102 -4.56 -3.34 -7.17
N LEU A 103 -4.30 -2.45 -8.13
CA LEU A 103 -3.00 -2.39 -8.81
C LEU A 103 -1.88 -1.95 -7.87
N VAL A 104 -2.11 -1.00 -6.95
CA VAL A 104 -1.08 -0.65 -5.94
C VAL A 104 -0.71 -1.87 -5.11
N VAL A 105 -1.71 -2.62 -4.62
CA VAL A 105 -1.47 -3.81 -3.80
C VAL A 105 -0.59 -4.80 -4.54
N LEU A 106 -0.91 -5.09 -5.80
CA LEU A 106 -0.11 -6.00 -6.60
C LEU A 106 1.31 -5.50 -6.79
N LEU A 107 1.49 -4.21 -7.07
CA LEU A 107 2.82 -3.62 -7.27
C LEU A 107 3.64 -3.60 -5.98
N ASP A 108 3.05 -3.29 -4.82
CA ASP A 108 3.73 -3.39 -3.53
C ASP A 108 4.13 -4.83 -3.22
N LEU A 109 3.24 -5.82 -3.42
CA LEU A 109 3.59 -7.22 -3.17
C LEU A 109 4.71 -7.74 -4.08
N VAL A 110 4.75 -7.31 -5.35
CA VAL A 110 5.86 -7.58 -6.25
C VAL A 110 7.16 -6.95 -5.73
N GLU A 111 7.10 -5.69 -5.30
CA GLU A 111 8.27 -4.99 -4.75
C GLU A 111 8.78 -5.65 -3.47
N ASN A 112 7.89 -5.99 -2.54
CA ASN A 112 8.25 -6.65 -1.29
C ASN A 112 8.87 -8.01 -1.54
N THR A 113 8.39 -8.74 -2.54
CA THR A 113 8.99 -10.02 -2.95
C THR A 113 10.41 -9.82 -3.45
N ALA A 114 10.65 -8.79 -4.28
CA ALA A 114 12.00 -8.45 -4.73
C ALA A 114 12.93 -8.09 -3.56
N GLN A 115 12.45 -7.29 -2.60
CA GLN A 115 13.20 -6.93 -1.40
C GLN A 115 13.52 -8.15 -0.52
N MET A 116 12.55 -9.03 -0.30
CA MET A 116 12.75 -10.26 0.49
C MET A 116 13.80 -11.19 -0.12
N MET A 117 13.81 -11.36 -1.45
CA MET A 117 14.83 -12.17 -2.13
C MET A 117 16.23 -11.58 -1.95
N ALA A 118 16.37 -10.26 -2.09
CA ALA A 118 17.63 -9.57 -1.91
C ALA A 118 18.13 -9.63 -0.45
N LEU A 119 17.23 -9.41 0.52
CA LEU A 119 17.55 -9.48 1.96
C LEU A 119 18.01 -10.87 2.42
N LYS A 120 17.52 -11.93 1.78
CA LYS A 120 17.96 -13.31 2.02
C LYS A 120 19.17 -13.73 1.19
N GLY A 121 19.66 -12.89 0.28
CA GLY A 121 20.71 -13.25 -0.67
C GLY A 121 20.29 -14.36 -1.66
N ALA A 122 18.98 -14.55 -1.86
CA ALA A 122 18.41 -15.59 -2.73
C ALA A 122 18.36 -15.19 -4.21
N GLY A 123 18.76 -13.96 -4.53
CA GLY A 123 18.78 -13.38 -5.87
C GLY A 123 18.65 -11.86 -5.78
N ASP A 124 19.26 -11.15 -6.72
CA ASP A 124 19.15 -9.71 -6.81
C ASP A 124 18.25 -9.30 -7.98
N VAL A 125 17.06 -8.83 -7.61
CA VAL A 125 16.09 -8.25 -8.55
C VAL A 125 15.68 -6.85 -8.08
N LEU A 126 16.50 -6.18 -7.26
CA LEU A 126 16.21 -4.84 -6.75
C LEU A 126 16.10 -3.81 -7.88
N TRP A 127 16.76 -4.03 -9.01
CA TRP A 127 16.58 -3.24 -10.25
C TRP A 127 15.11 -3.00 -10.61
N LEU A 128 14.21 -3.95 -10.30
CA LEU A 128 12.78 -3.87 -10.58
C LEU A 128 12.11 -2.67 -9.89
N LYS A 129 12.63 -2.24 -8.74
CA LYS A 129 12.13 -1.05 -8.00
C LYS A 129 12.12 0.20 -8.87
N THR A 130 13.09 0.33 -9.78
CA THR A 130 13.19 1.47 -10.71
C THR A 130 11.91 1.67 -11.54
N PHE A 131 11.14 0.60 -11.75
CA PHE A 131 9.87 0.64 -12.48
C PHE A 131 8.67 0.45 -11.56
N VAL A 132 8.74 -0.50 -10.64
CA VAL A 132 7.61 -0.87 -9.77
C VAL A 132 7.34 0.20 -8.72
N THR A 133 8.38 0.82 -8.15
CA THR A 133 8.21 1.87 -7.12
C THR A 133 7.50 3.11 -7.68
N PRO A 134 7.90 3.70 -8.82
CA PRO A 134 7.11 4.77 -9.44
C PRO A 134 5.68 4.35 -9.80
N ALA A 135 5.50 3.13 -10.33
CA ALA A 135 4.20 2.63 -10.73
C ALA A 135 3.26 2.48 -9.52
N LYS A 136 3.72 1.93 -8.39
CA LYS A 136 2.89 1.79 -7.19
C LYS A 136 2.49 3.16 -6.65
N PHE A 137 3.41 4.12 -6.57
CA PHE A 137 3.10 5.44 -6.05
C PHE A 137 2.14 6.21 -6.98
N GLY A 138 2.28 6.03 -8.30
CA GLY A 138 1.32 6.55 -9.27
C GLY A 138 -0.08 5.95 -9.09
N MET A 139 -0.18 4.63 -8.92
CA MET A 139 -1.46 3.97 -8.65
C MET A 139 -2.03 4.34 -7.29
N PHE A 140 -1.19 4.56 -6.28
CA PHE A 140 -1.59 4.99 -4.93
C PHE A 140 -2.21 6.37 -4.98
N ALA A 141 -1.55 7.32 -5.65
CA ALA A 141 -2.08 8.64 -5.89
C ALA A 141 -3.42 8.57 -6.63
N ALA A 142 -3.53 7.77 -7.69
CA ALA A 142 -4.77 7.59 -8.43
C ALA A 142 -5.90 7.02 -7.55
N ALA A 143 -5.61 6.00 -6.72
CA ALA A 143 -6.56 5.41 -5.80
C ALA A 143 -7.04 6.40 -4.73
N ALA A 144 -6.10 7.12 -4.10
CA ALA A 144 -6.38 8.10 -3.07
C ALA A 144 -7.21 9.28 -3.61
N LEU A 145 -6.81 9.83 -4.76
CA LEU A 145 -7.54 10.92 -5.42
C LEU A 145 -8.96 10.49 -5.81
N LEU A 146 -9.12 9.31 -6.42
CA LEU A 146 -10.43 8.81 -6.80
C LEU A 146 -11.35 8.61 -5.59
N ALA A 147 -10.85 7.95 -4.54
CA ALA A 147 -11.60 7.74 -3.31
C ALA A 147 -11.98 9.07 -2.64
N GLY A 148 -11.04 10.01 -2.56
CA GLY A 148 -11.23 11.35 -1.99
C GLY A 148 -12.27 12.17 -2.76
N ILE A 149 -12.14 12.27 -4.08
CA ILE A 149 -13.08 13.01 -4.95
C ILE A 149 -14.49 12.43 -4.82
N LEU A 150 -14.65 11.10 -4.91
CA LEU A 150 -15.95 10.46 -4.78
C LEU A 150 -16.57 10.68 -3.39
N GLY A 151 -15.75 10.63 -2.33
CA GLY A 151 -16.17 10.93 -0.96
C GLY A 151 -16.66 12.37 -0.80
N LEU A 152 -15.90 13.35 -1.32
CA LEU A 152 -16.27 14.76 -1.29
C LEU A 152 -17.55 15.04 -2.07
N LEU A 153 -17.71 14.44 -3.25
CA LEU A 153 -18.95 14.56 -4.04
C LEU A 153 -20.16 13.96 -3.30
N ALA A 154 -19.98 12.84 -2.60
CA ALA A 154 -21.03 12.25 -1.79
C ALA A 154 -21.41 13.15 -0.60
N LEU A 155 -20.43 13.74 0.07
CA LEU A 155 -20.64 14.68 1.16
C LEU A 155 -21.36 15.95 0.69
N ALA A 156 -20.94 16.53 -0.44
CA ALA A 156 -21.58 17.71 -1.02
C ALA A 156 -23.05 17.44 -1.38
N ARG A 157 -23.36 16.30 -2.01
CA ARG A 157 -24.74 15.90 -2.30
C ARG A 157 -25.58 15.73 -1.05
N PHE A 158 -25.01 15.15 0.01
CA PHE A 158 -25.71 15.02 1.29
C PHE A 158 -26.02 16.38 1.91
N ALA A 159 -25.04 17.30 1.93
CA ALA A 159 -25.20 18.64 2.48
C ALA A 159 -26.24 19.46 1.71
N LEU A 160 -26.27 19.36 0.37
CA LEU A 160 -27.24 20.07 -0.47
C LEU A 160 -28.67 19.52 -0.36
N ARG A 161 -28.85 18.23 -0.06
CA ARG A 161 -30.18 17.61 0.10
C ARG A 161 -30.85 17.95 1.43
N ASN A 162 -30.05 18.34 2.43
CA ASN A 162 -30.51 18.65 3.79
C ASN A 162 -30.60 20.17 4.03
N ARG A 163 -30.54 20.99 2.97
CA ARG A 163 -30.88 22.41 2.97
C ARG A 163 -32.23 22.57 2.29
#